data_AF-A0A1Y4T311-F1
#
_entry.id   AF-A0A1Y4T311-F1
#
_cell.length_a   1.000
_cell.length_b   1.000
_cell.length_c   1.000
_cell.angle_alpha   90.00
_cell.angle_beta   90.00
_cell.angle_gamma   90.00
#
_symmetry.space_group_name_H-M   'P 1'
#
loop_
_entity.id
_entity.type
_entity.pdbx_description
1 polymer ?
#
loop_
_entity_poly.entity_id
_entity_poly.type
_entity_poly.pdbx_seq_one_letter_code
_entity_poly.pdbx_strand_id
1 'polypeptide(L)'
;MEKSIGILIVVNPRKHREHIGFLQTISYVMYSTLNELNQSEKDKPFNTKITNNKDIVINIFRTMEIITSKDVLREEELNSPSIIRLVTYLLLNKGTSHPARLICDAIWPDEIIDNPSKKVKALVYRLNLQLKDMLSDRLIVSTKYGYQLNPELNIITDIQQFEKLWLESQAALSTEAKKELLKKIVEIYKGTILSSASGEHWLTLSETNYHSKYLGSTNELLKMFFEAHDYKDIQKYASQSLVLDSANKEAYLWLILAMDKLGSVEMAKGELRTAEKVLIDEEYQDLLTELKQHDFGI
;
A
#
# COMPACT_ATOMS: atom_id res chain seq x y z
N MET A 1 -11.59 12.32 17.13
CA MET A 1 -11.53 13.00 15.82
C MET A 1 -12.92 12.93 15.24
N GLU A 2 -13.59 14.07 15.10
CA GLU A 2 -14.88 14.15 14.41
C GLU A 2 -14.68 13.73 12.96
N LYS A 3 -15.52 12.80 12.49
CA LYS A 3 -15.52 12.34 11.12
C LYS A 3 -16.03 13.51 10.27
N SER A 4 -15.30 13.96 9.26
CA SER A 4 -15.81 14.96 8.31
C SER A 4 -17.01 14.37 7.56
N ILE A 5 -18.22 14.80 7.92
CA ILE A 5 -19.46 14.41 7.27
C ILE A 5 -19.78 15.46 6.21
N GLY A 6 -19.64 15.11 4.93
CA GLY A 6 -20.16 15.93 3.84
C GLY A 6 -21.64 15.65 3.62
N ILE A 7 -22.47 16.68 3.63
CA ILE A 7 -23.92 16.57 3.41
C ILE A 7 -24.26 17.26 2.09
N LEU A 8 -24.86 16.51 1.16
CA LEU A 8 -25.49 17.09 -0.05
C LEU A 8 -26.95 17.42 0.26
N ILE A 9 -27.31 18.71 0.23
CA ILE A 9 -28.70 19.14 0.43
C ILE A 9 -29.30 19.55 -0.91
N VAL A 10 -30.34 18.86 -1.33
CA VAL A 10 -31.11 19.22 -2.53
C VAL A 10 -32.20 20.22 -2.15
N VAL A 11 -31.98 21.49 -2.50
CA VAL A 11 -32.98 22.54 -2.29
C VAL A 11 -34.09 22.41 -3.35
N ASN A 12 -35.35 22.38 -2.90
CA ASN A 12 -36.55 22.20 -3.74
C ASN A 12 -36.60 20.87 -4.53
N PRO A 13 -36.75 19.71 -3.85
CA PRO A 13 -36.67 18.38 -4.46
C PRO A 13 -37.73 18.13 -5.54
N ARG A 14 -38.87 18.81 -5.47
CA ARG A 14 -39.97 18.64 -6.43
C ARG A 14 -39.60 19.13 -7.83
N LYS A 15 -38.71 20.13 -7.94
CA LYS A 15 -38.25 20.69 -9.22
C LYS A 15 -37.17 19.84 -9.91
N HIS A 16 -36.44 19.02 -9.15
CA HIS A 16 -35.28 18.27 -9.66
C HIS A 16 -35.53 16.76 -9.82
N ARG A 17 -36.80 16.34 -9.88
CA ARG A 17 -37.18 14.91 -10.00
C ARG A 17 -36.68 14.23 -11.28
N GLU A 18 -36.48 14.97 -12.36
CA GLU A 18 -36.01 14.41 -13.64
C GLU A 18 -34.47 14.36 -13.76
N HIS A 19 -33.74 14.92 -12.79
CA HIS A 19 -32.28 15.01 -12.83
C HIS A 19 -31.60 14.04 -11.86
N ILE A 20 -32.21 12.88 -11.60
CA ILE A 20 -31.71 11.88 -10.65
C ILE A 20 -30.29 11.41 -11.00
N GLY A 21 -30.01 11.16 -12.29
CA GLY A 21 -28.67 10.73 -12.73
C GLY A 21 -27.58 11.76 -12.40
N PHE A 22 -27.87 13.05 -12.58
CA PHE A 22 -26.94 14.13 -12.23
C PHE A 22 -26.71 14.23 -10.72
N LEU A 23 -27.74 14.04 -9.90
CA LEU A 23 -27.62 13.98 -8.44
C LEU A 23 -26.78 12.78 -7.98
N GLN A 24 -26.91 11.63 -8.64
CA GLN A 24 -26.08 10.45 -8.38
C GLN A 24 -24.61 10.70 -8.74
N THR A 25 -24.34 11.35 -9.89
CA THR A 25 -22.97 11.73 -10.28
C THR A 25 -22.35 12.67 -9.26
N ILE A 26 -23.07 13.71 -8.82
CA ILE A 26 -22.55 14.64 -7.80
C ILE A 26 -22.35 13.93 -6.45
N SER A 27 -23.25 13.06 -6.04
CA SER A 27 -23.09 12.27 -4.81
C SER A 27 -21.86 11.36 -4.88
N TYR A 28 -21.61 10.75 -6.03
CA TYR A 28 -20.44 9.91 -6.27
C TYR A 28 -19.15 10.73 -6.26
N VAL A 29 -19.11 11.87 -6.96
CA VAL A 29 -17.95 12.79 -6.98
C VAL A 29 -17.67 13.33 -5.58
N MET A 30 -18.69 13.74 -4.83
CA MET A 30 -18.48 14.15 -3.43
C MET A 30 -17.96 13.00 -2.56
N TYR A 31 -18.49 11.79 -2.73
CA TYR A 31 -18.02 10.63 -1.98
C TYR A 31 -16.56 10.30 -2.31
N SER A 32 -16.16 10.34 -3.59
CA SER A 32 -14.78 10.10 -4.01
C SER A 32 -13.84 11.19 -3.48
N THR A 33 -14.22 12.46 -3.59
CA THR A 33 -13.41 13.58 -3.06
C THR A 33 -13.32 13.56 -1.54
N LEU A 34 -14.39 13.23 -0.82
CA LEU A 34 -14.33 13.03 0.63
C LEU A 34 -13.47 11.83 1.00
N ASN A 35 -13.46 10.76 0.20
CA ASN A 35 -12.56 9.64 0.40
C ASN A 35 -11.09 10.02 0.14
N GLU A 36 -10.81 10.84 -0.87
CA GLU A 36 -9.47 11.39 -1.14
C GLU A 36 -9.00 12.29 0.00
N LEU A 37 -9.86 13.20 0.50
CA LEU A 37 -9.55 14.06 1.65
C LEU A 37 -9.34 13.24 2.93
N ASN A 38 -10.19 12.24 3.19
CA ASN A 38 -10.00 11.34 4.33
C ASN A 38 -8.78 10.42 4.15
N GLN A 39 -8.36 10.11 2.92
CA GLN A 39 -7.09 9.43 2.66
C GLN A 39 -5.92 10.37 3.02
N SER A 40 -5.96 11.65 2.61
CA SER A 40 -4.94 12.64 2.96
C SER A 40 -4.80 12.88 4.48
N GLU A 41 -5.87 12.73 5.26
CA GLU A 41 -5.80 12.77 6.73
C GLU A 41 -5.36 11.43 7.37
N LYS A 42 -5.62 10.30 6.70
CA LYS A 42 -5.14 8.97 7.08
C LYS A 42 -3.70 8.70 6.65
N ASP A 43 -3.14 9.56 5.81
CA ASP A 43 -1.72 9.59 5.43
C ASP A 43 -0.82 10.12 6.55
N LYS A 44 -1.32 10.26 7.79
CA LYS A 44 -0.40 10.24 8.93
C LYS A 44 0.33 8.90 8.90
N PRO A 45 1.65 8.89 8.65
CA PRO A 45 2.38 7.66 8.48
C PRO A 45 2.21 6.82 9.74
N PHE A 46 2.18 5.50 9.54
CA PHE A 46 2.02 4.50 10.58
C PHE A 46 2.99 4.80 11.74
N ASN A 47 2.49 5.44 12.79
CA ASN A 47 3.17 5.70 14.06
C ASN A 47 4.64 6.18 13.97
N THR A 48 5.02 6.99 12.97
CA THR A 48 6.32 7.64 12.90
C THR A 48 6.20 9.10 13.25
N LYS A 49 6.35 9.41 14.53
CA LYS A 49 6.52 10.79 14.96
C LYS A 49 7.88 11.25 14.46
N ILE A 50 7.88 12.14 13.47
CA ILE A 50 9.04 12.96 13.15
C ILE A 50 9.21 13.93 14.32
N THR A 51 10.20 13.67 15.17
CA THR A 51 10.44 14.43 16.40
C THR A 51 11.55 15.45 16.25
N ASN A 52 12.48 15.23 15.32
CA ASN A 52 13.63 16.08 15.10
C ASN A 52 14.02 16.12 13.60
N ASN A 53 14.97 16.99 13.26
CA ASN A 53 15.38 17.24 11.87
C ASN A 53 16.19 16.11 11.21
N LYS A 54 16.55 15.06 11.97
CA LYS A 54 17.23 13.85 11.48
C LYS A 54 16.27 12.69 11.28
N ASP A 55 15.03 12.79 11.76
CA ASP A 55 14.00 11.80 11.50
C ASP A 55 13.46 11.99 10.09
N ILE A 56 13.54 10.93 9.28
CA ILE A 56 13.04 10.92 7.90
C ILE A 56 12.16 9.70 7.74
N VAL A 57 10.96 9.89 7.20
CA VAL A 57 10.11 8.79 6.77
C VAL A 57 10.21 8.66 5.26
N ILE A 58 10.47 7.45 4.77
CA ILE A 58 10.44 7.16 3.34
C ILE A 58 9.47 6.01 3.08
N ASN A 59 8.38 6.31 2.39
CA ASN A 59 7.39 5.30 2.01
C ASN A 59 7.58 4.95 0.54
N ILE A 60 7.40 3.68 0.19
CA ILE A 60 7.58 3.14 -1.17
C ILE A 60 6.53 2.09 -1.57
N PHE A 61 5.60 1.70 -0.69
CA PHE A 61 4.39 0.99 -1.12
C PHE A 61 3.53 1.91 -1.98
N ARG A 62 3.22 1.46 -3.20
CA ARG A 62 2.57 2.20 -4.28
C ARG A 62 3.40 3.32 -4.90
N THR A 63 3.76 4.36 -4.15
CA THR A 63 4.52 5.52 -4.66
C THR A 63 5.52 5.99 -3.64
N MET A 64 6.62 6.58 -4.11
CA MET A 64 7.63 7.16 -3.23
C MET A 64 7.15 8.47 -2.59
N GLU A 65 7.37 8.60 -1.29
CA GLU A 65 7.36 9.89 -0.60
C GLU A 65 8.48 9.97 0.43
N ILE A 66 9.12 11.14 0.52
CA ILE A 66 10.15 11.45 1.51
C ILE A 66 9.60 12.56 2.41
N ILE A 67 9.37 12.23 3.66
CA ILE A 67 8.73 13.10 4.65
C ILE A 67 9.79 13.53 5.68
N THR A 68 9.96 14.83 5.87
CA THR A 68 10.82 15.40 6.92
C THR A 68 10.00 16.26 7.89
N SER A 69 10.66 16.86 8.89
CA SER A 69 9.98 17.80 9.80
C SER A 69 9.51 19.08 9.12
N LYS A 70 10.04 19.38 7.93
CA LYS A 70 9.78 20.62 7.21
C LYS A 70 8.73 20.47 6.13
N ASP A 71 8.80 19.39 5.36
CA ASP A 71 8.02 19.24 4.14
C ASP A 71 7.92 17.77 3.70
N VAL A 72 7.10 17.51 2.67
CA VAL A 72 6.93 16.21 2.02
C VAL A 72 7.30 16.32 0.55
N LEU A 73 8.28 15.52 0.11
CA LEU A 73 8.64 15.40 -1.31
C LEU A 73 7.97 14.16 -1.87
N ARG A 74 7.00 14.35 -2.76
CA ARG A 74 6.28 13.27 -3.44
C ARG A 74 7.00 12.83 -4.71
N GLU A 75 6.71 11.61 -5.16
CA GLU A 75 7.29 11.05 -6.39
C GLU A 75 7.12 11.97 -7.61
N GLU A 76 5.94 12.57 -7.75
CA GLU A 76 5.59 13.49 -8.84
C GLU A 76 6.43 14.78 -8.84
N GLU A 77 6.76 15.29 -7.65
CA GLU A 77 7.59 16.48 -7.47
C GLU A 77 9.06 16.17 -7.71
N LEU A 78 9.52 15.00 -7.27
CA LEU A 78 10.88 14.51 -7.54
C LEU A 78 11.12 14.31 -9.04
N ASN A 79 10.09 13.87 -9.78
CA ASN A 79 10.06 13.71 -11.25
C ASN A 79 11.36 13.12 -11.84
N SER A 80 11.90 12.09 -11.18
CA SER A 80 13.17 11.51 -11.57
C SER A 80 13.20 10.00 -11.29
N PRO A 81 12.79 9.18 -12.27
CA PRO A 81 12.77 7.72 -12.13
C PRO A 81 14.13 7.15 -11.70
N SER A 82 15.22 7.70 -12.20
CA SER A 82 16.58 7.28 -11.80
C SER A 82 16.92 7.54 -10.33
N ILE A 83 16.42 8.65 -9.74
CA ILE A 83 16.65 8.94 -8.32
C ILE A 83 15.76 8.05 -7.46
N ILE A 84 14.49 7.88 -7.85
CA ILE A 84 13.53 7.00 -7.19
C ILE A 84 14.09 5.57 -7.12
N ARG A 85 14.56 5.02 -8.24
CA ARG A 85 15.19 3.69 -8.28
C ARG A 85 16.44 3.60 -7.40
N LEU A 86 17.29 4.63 -7.38
CA LEU A 86 18.49 4.67 -6.54
C LEU A 86 18.14 4.59 -5.05
N VAL A 87 17.18 5.41 -4.61
CA VAL A 87 16.74 5.43 -3.20
C VAL A 87 16.12 4.08 -2.85
N THR A 88 15.18 3.58 -3.66
CA THR A 88 14.53 2.28 -3.43
C THR A 88 15.51 1.11 -3.41
N TYR A 89 16.49 1.09 -4.32
CA TYR A 89 17.55 0.08 -4.31
C TYR A 89 18.28 0.06 -2.97
N LEU A 90 18.67 1.21 -2.44
CA LEU A 90 19.36 1.29 -1.14
C LEU A 90 18.47 0.93 0.04
N LEU A 91 17.15 1.16 -0.03
CA LEU A 91 16.20 0.77 1.02
C LEU A 91 15.96 -0.74 1.04
N LEU A 92 15.91 -1.39 -0.13
CA LEU A 92 15.61 -2.82 -0.26
C LEU A 92 16.82 -3.72 -0.05
N ASN A 93 18.01 -3.27 -0.48
CA ASN A 93 19.20 -4.12 -0.45
C ASN A 93 19.91 -4.04 0.91
N LYS A 94 19.90 -5.18 1.61
CA LYS A 94 20.59 -5.35 2.90
C LYS A 94 22.09 -5.06 2.73
N GLY A 95 22.61 -4.16 3.54
CA GLY A 95 24.03 -3.84 3.56
C GLY A 95 24.26 -2.40 4.01
N THR A 96 25.41 -2.16 4.64
CA THR A 96 25.74 -0.80 5.03
C THR A 96 26.17 0.03 3.84
N SER A 97 26.84 -0.50 2.81
CA SER A 97 27.28 0.28 1.64
C SER A 97 27.31 -0.55 0.35
N HIS A 98 26.99 0.09 -0.77
CA HIS A 98 26.82 -0.54 -2.08
C HIS A 98 27.73 0.07 -3.15
N PRO A 99 28.62 -0.71 -3.80
CA PRO A 99 29.45 -0.25 -4.90
C PRO A 99 28.63 0.34 -6.05
N ALA A 100 29.14 1.41 -6.66
CA ALA A 100 28.46 2.10 -7.78
C ALA A 100 28.12 1.16 -8.94
N ARG A 101 28.99 0.17 -9.20
CA ARG A 101 28.77 -0.83 -10.26
C ARG A 101 27.54 -1.69 -9.97
N LEU A 102 27.38 -2.20 -8.74
CA LEU A 102 26.22 -3.02 -8.36
C LEU A 102 24.91 -2.23 -8.42
N ILE A 103 24.94 -0.97 -7.99
CA ILE A 103 23.80 -0.06 -8.12
C ILE A 103 23.42 0.09 -9.61
N CYS A 104 24.42 0.32 -10.46
CA CYS A 104 24.18 0.50 -11.89
C CYS A 104 23.64 -0.76 -12.57
N ASP A 105 24.22 -1.92 -12.29
CA ASP A 105 23.81 -3.20 -12.87
C ASP A 105 22.39 -3.59 -12.47
N ALA A 106 21.94 -3.20 -11.26
CA ALA A 106 20.58 -3.46 -10.81
C ALA A 106 19.55 -2.50 -11.42
N ILE A 107 19.85 -1.20 -11.47
CA ILE A 107 18.89 -0.15 -11.86
C ILE A 107 18.84 0.08 -13.38
N TRP A 108 19.93 -0.22 -14.09
CA TRP A 108 20.01 -0.14 -15.56
C TRP A 108 20.65 -1.42 -16.11
N PRO A 109 19.97 -2.58 -16.01
CA PRO A 109 20.54 -3.86 -16.44
C PRO A 109 20.89 -3.88 -17.94
N ASP A 110 20.19 -3.08 -18.74
CA ASP A 110 20.37 -3.03 -20.20
C ASP A 110 21.38 -1.96 -20.66
N GLU A 111 21.94 -1.15 -19.75
CA GLU A 111 22.90 -0.10 -20.11
C GLU A 111 24.35 -0.49 -19.82
N ILE A 112 25.20 -0.38 -20.83
CA ILE A 112 26.66 -0.48 -20.65
C ILE A 112 27.17 0.85 -20.09
N ILE A 113 27.55 0.86 -18.82
CA ILE A 113 28.00 2.07 -18.12
C ILE A 113 29.51 2.02 -17.90
N ASP A 114 30.25 2.83 -18.65
CA ASP A 114 31.72 2.91 -18.59
C ASP A 114 32.23 3.47 -17.25
N ASN A 115 31.50 4.42 -16.66
CA ASN A 115 31.88 5.04 -15.38
C ASN A 115 30.70 5.07 -14.39
N PRO A 116 30.44 3.94 -13.70
CA PRO A 116 29.36 3.83 -12.72
C PRO A 116 29.49 4.86 -11.60
N SER A 117 30.70 5.10 -11.11
CA SER A 117 30.97 6.07 -10.04
C SER A 117 30.56 7.48 -10.41
N LYS A 118 30.84 7.93 -11.65
CA LYS A 118 30.43 9.25 -12.15
C LYS A 118 28.90 9.34 -12.26
N LYS A 119 28.24 8.29 -12.76
CA LYS A 119 26.78 8.26 -12.94
C LYS A 119 26.05 8.32 -11.58
N VAL A 120 26.43 7.47 -10.63
CA VAL A 120 25.83 7.47 -9.28
C VAL A 120 26.15 8.76 -8.53
N LYS A 121 27.37 9.30 -8.63
CA LYS A 121 27.73 10.59 -8.01
C LYS A 121 26.84 11.73 -8.51
N ALA A 122 26.57 11.78 -9.82
CA ALA A 122 25.69 12.80 -10.40
C ALA A 122 24.25 12.65 -9.90
N LEU A 123 23.74 11.43 -9.75
CA LEU A 123 22.42 11.17 -9.18
C LEU A 123 22.31 11.60 -7.72
N VAL A 124 23.28 11.22 -6.89
CA VAL A 124 23.32 11.62 -5.47
C VAL A 124 23.40 13.13 -5.33
N TYR A 125 24.17 13.81 -6.19
CA TYR A 125 24.21 15.27 -6.21
C TYR A 125 22.85 15.89 -6.55
N ARG A 126 22.17 15.39 -7.59
CA ARG A 126 20.82 15.87 -7.95
C ARG A 126 19.79 15.63 -6.85
N LEU A 127 19.82 14.45 -6.20
CA LEU A 127 18.98 14.17 -5.04
C LEU A 127 19.22 15.18 -3.91
N ASN A 128 20.48 15.47 -3.58
CA ASN A 128 20.81 16.45 -2.56
C ASN A 128 20.32 17.87 -2.92
N LEU A 129 20.30 18.25 -4.19
CA LEU A 129 19.73 19.52 -4.62
C LEU A 129 18.20 19.59 -4.42
N GLN A 130 17.49 18.49 -4.66
CA GLN A 130 16.04 18.39 -4.44
C GLN A 130 15.69 18.44 -2.95
N LEU A 131 16.52 17.84 -2.09
CA LEU A 131 16.28 17.78 -0.65
C LEU A 131 16.87 18.95 0.14
N LYS A 132 17.58 19.89 -0.49
CA LYS A 132 18.41 20.91 0.20
C LYS A 132 17.62 21.78 1.21
N ASP A 133 16.37 22.09 0.89
CA ASP A 133 15.55 22.99 1.71
C ASP A 133 14.84 22.21 2.83
N MET A 134 14.64 20.90 2.62
CA MET A 134 13.93 19.98 3.50
C MET A 134 14.86 19.27 4.49
N LEU A 135 16.13 19.04 4.13
CA LEU A 135 17.08 18.25 4.89
C LEU A 135 18.43 18.96 4.99
N SER A 136 18.96 19.05 6.22
CA SER A 136 20.26 19.72 6.45
C SER A 136 21.45 18.82 6.13
N ASP A 137 21.29 17.51 6.36
CA ASP A 137 22.28 16.49 6.05
C ASP A 137 21.99 15.81 4.70
N ARG A 138 22.94 15.04 4.18
CA ARG A 138 22.72 14.28 2.93
C ARG A 138 21.97 12.99 3.22
N LEU A 139 20.96 12.66 2.40
CA LEU A 139 20.25 11.39 2.52
C LEU A 139 21.15 10.19 2.16
N ILE A 140 22.00 10.35 1.12
CA ILE A 140 22.96 9.34 0.67
C ILE A 140 24.38 9.86 0.83
N VAL A 141 25.25 9.06 1.46
CA VAL A 141 26.67 9.36 1.66
C VAL A 141 27.55 8.39 0.86
N SER A 142 28.73 8.87 0.46
CA SER A 142 29.75 8.04 -0.18
C SER A 142 30.78 7.59 0.86
N THR A 143 31.13 6.32 0.83
CA THR A 143 32.14 5.68 1.66
C THR A 143 33.23 5.07 0.79
N LYS A 144 34.29 4.54 1.42
CA LYS A 144 35.32 3.75 0.72
C LYS A 144 34.78 2.48 0.05
N TYR A 145 33.59 2.01 0.45
CA TYR A 145 32.94 0.81 -0.07
C TYR A 145 31.78 1.10 -1.04
N GLY A 146 31.50 2.36 -1.35
CA GLY A 146 30.42 2.75 -2.27
C GLY A 146 29.47 3.79 -1.70
N TYR A 147 28.17 3.59 -1.88
CA TYR A 147 27.12 4.52 -1.46
C TYR A 147 26.17 3.86 -0.47
N GLN A 148 25.69 4.65 0.48
CA GLN A 148 24.77 4.20 1.50
C GLN A 148 23.80 5.29 1.94
N LEU A 149 22.67 4.88 2.51
CA LEU A 149 21.85 5.78 3.30
C LEU A 149 22.66 6.31 4.49
N ASN A 150 22.50 7.59 4.80
CA ASN A 150 23.31 8.24 5.83
C ASN A 150 22.99 7.66 7.22
N PRO A 151 23.97 7.03 7.91
CA PRO A 151 23.75 6.41 9.21
C PRO A 151 23.52 7.42 10.34
N GLU A 152 23.76 8.71 10.11
CA GLU A 152 23.46 9.78 11.07
C GLU A 152 21.99 10.20 11.05
N LEU A 153 21.23 9.73 10.06
CA LEU A 153 19.79 9.97 9.92
C LEU A 153 19.02 8.81 10.50
N ASN A 154 17.89 9.12 11.15
CA ASN A 154 16.93 8.13 11.60
C ASN A 154 15.90 7.91 10.49
N ILE A 155 16.26 7.06 9.53
CA ILE A 155 15.40 6.74 8.38
C ILE A 155 14.46 5.61 8.78
N ILE A 156 13.17 5.86 8.65
CA ILE A 156 12.11 4.90 8.93
C ILE A 156 11.31 4.67 7.65
N THR A 157 11.09 3.42 7.30
CA THR A 157 10.33 3.07 6.08
C THR A 157 9.06 2.32 6.39
N ASP A 158 8.06 2.47 5.52
CA ASP A 158 6.86 1.64 5.52
C ASP A 158 7.18 0.15 5.39
N ILE A 159 8.18 -0.21 4.58
CA ILE A 159 8.67 -1.58 4.45
C ILE A 159 9.24 -2.13 5.77
N GLN A 160 10.07 -1.35 6.47
CA GLN A 160 10.64 -1.75 7.74
C GLN A 160 9.55 -1.94 8.80
N GLN A 161 8.56 -1.05 8.81
CA GLN A 161 7.41 -1.15 9.71
C GLN A 161 6.54 -2.35 9.38
N PHE A 162 6.25 -2.60 8.10
CA PHE A 162 5.53 -3.78 7.65
C PHE A 162 6.23 -5.05 8.11
N GLU A 163 7.54 -5.17 7.87
CA GLU A 163 8.31 -6.35 8.25
C GLU A 163 8.30 -6.57 9.76
N LYS A 164 8.45 -5.49 10.54
CA LYS A 164 8.36 -5.54 12.00
C LYS A 164 6.98 -6.02 12.46
N LEU A 165 5.90 -5.43 11.95
CA LEU A 165 4.53 -5.79 12.30
C LEU A 165 4.23 -7.25 11.94
N TRP A 166 4.71 -7.69 10.78
CA TRP A 166 4.57 -9.07 10.32
C TRP A 166 5.30 -10.05 11.24
N LEU A 167 6.56 -9.78 11.61
CA LEU A 167 7.28 -10.62 12.56
C LEU A 167 6.60 -10.65 13.93
N GLU A 168 6.10 -9.50 14.41
CA GLU A 168 5.33 -9.41 15.65
C GLU A 168 4.02 -10.19 15.56
N SER A 169 3.31 -10.20 14.42
CA SER A 169 2.07 -10.96 14.26
C SER A 169 2.32 -12.46 14.24
N GLN A 170 3.45 -12.92 13.70
CA GLN A 170 3.84 -14.32 13.76
C GLN A 170 4.20 -14.79 15.18
N ALA A 171 4.70 -13.87 16.02
CA ALA A 171 5.07 -14.16 17.41
C ALA A 171 3.97 -13.85 18.43
N ALA A 172 2.80 -13.38 17.98
CA ALA A 172 1.72 -12.94 18.86
C ALA A 172 1.14 -14.13 19.65
N LEU A 173 1.02 -13.95 20.97
CA LEU A 173 0.53 -14.99 21.88
C LEU A 173 -1.00 -15.01 22.05
N SER A 174 -1.67 -13.88 21.79
CA SER A 174 -3.12 -13.78 21.85
C SER A 174 -3.73 -13.46 20.50
N THR A 175 -4.93 -14.01 20.29
CA THR A 175 -5.75 -13.78 19.09
C THR A 175 -6.04 -12.30 18.90
N GLU A 176 -6.36 -11.56 19.98
CA GLU A 176 -6.67 -10.14 19.92
C GLU A 176 -5.44 -9.31 19.52
N ALA A 177 -4.27 -9.60 20.11
CA ALA A 177 -3.03 -8.90 19.74
C ALA A 177 -2.66 -9.17 18.29
N LYS A 178 -2.80 -10.44 17.84
CA LYS A 178 -2.57 -10.81 16.45
C LYS A 178 -3.51 -10.06 15.51
N LYS A 179 -4.81 -10.01 15.83
CA LYS A 179 -5.83 -9.29 15.04
C LYS A 179 -5.46 -7.82 14.87
N GLU A 180 -5.03 -7.14 15.92
CA GLU A 180 -4.61 -5.74 15.85
C GLU A 180 -3.32 -5.55 15.04
N LEU A 181 -2.37 -6.48 15.10
CA LEU A 181 -1.16 -6.44 14.27
C LEU A 181 -1.49 -6.67 12.79
N LEU A 182 -2.34 -7.65 12.48
CA LEU A 182 -2.78 -7.91 11.11
C LEU A 182 -3.53 -6.71 10.50
N LYS A 183 -4.42 -6.05 11.26
CA LYS A 183 -5.08 -4.80 10.82
C LYS A 183 -4.05 -3.76 10.39
N LYS A 184 -2.98 -3.61 11.17
CA LYS A 184 -1.91 -2.64 10.88
C LYS A 184 -1.12 -2.99 9.63
N ILE A 185 -0.85 -4.28 9.40
CA ILE A 185 -0.19 -4.78 8.18
C ILE A 185 -1.06 -4.51 6.95
N VAL A 186 -2.37 -4.75 7.03
CA VAL A 186 -3.28 -4.50 5.92
C VAL A 186 -3.41 -3.01 5.63
N GLU A 187 -3.36 -2.16 6.66
CA GLU A 187 -3.46 -0.71 6.48
C GLU A 187 -2.16 -0.06 5.97
N ILE A 188 -0.98 -0.59 6.29
CA ILE A 188 0.30 -0.02 5.83
C ILE A 188 0.61 -0.38 4.37
N TYR A 189 0.15 -1.55 3.89
CA TYR A 189 0.37 -1.96 2.51
C TYR A 189 -0.60 -1.22 1.57
N LYS A 190 -0.04 -0.40 0.66
CA LYS A 190 -0.82 0.44 -0.28
C LYS A 190 -0.85 -0.09 -1.72
N GLY A 191 -0.19 -1.22 -1.98
CA GLY A 191 0.01 -1.78 -3.31
C GLY A 191 1.47 -2.15 -3.56
N THR A 192 1.79 -2.55 -4.80
CA THR A 192 3.15 -2.96 -5.16
C THR A 192 4.18 -1.85 -4.91
N ILE A 193 5.44 -2.23 -4.67
CA ILE A 193 6.52 -1.27 -4.45
C ILE A 193 6.74 -0.48 -5.73
N LEU A 194 6.68 0.85 -5.66
CA LEU A 194 6.84 1.75 -6.81
C LEU A 194 6.04 1.31 -8.05
N SER A 195 4.74 1.62 -8.10
CA SER A 195 3.90 1.31 -9.26
C SER A 195 4.45 1.90 -10.57
N SER A 196 5.22 3.00 -10.53
CA SER A 196 5.90 3.58 -11.69
C SER A 196 7.07 2.75 -12.23
N ALA A 197 7.59 1.80 -11.44
CA ALA A 197 8.65 0.87 -11.77
C ALA A 197 8.16 -0.59 -11.80
N SER A 198 6.84 -0.79 -11.87
CA SER A 198 6.22 -2.12 -11.91
C SER A 198 6.78 -2.96 -13.06
N GLY A 199 7.14 -4.21 -12.76
CA GLY A 199 7.69 -5.16 -13.74
C GLY A 199 9.21 -5.10 -13.92
N GLU A 200 9.91 -4.24 -13.19
CA GLU A 200 11.37 -4.26 -13.17
C GLU A 200 11.88 -5.51 -12.42
N HIS A 201 12.72 -6.30 -13.08
CA HIS A 201 13.14 -7.62 -12.58
C HIS A 201 13.81 -7.58 -11.20
N TRP A 202 14.55 -6.51 -10.90
CA TRP A 202 15.22 -6.33 -9.61
C TRP A 202 14.26 -6.03 -8.45
N LEU A 203 13.04 -5.57 -8.74
CA LEU A 203 11.97 -5.37 -7.75
C LEU A 203 11.12 -6.62 -7.53
N THR A 204 10.98 -7.47 -8.55
CA THR A 204 10.04 -8.60 -8.56
C THR A 204 10.10 -9.47 -7.30
N LEU A 205 11.30 -9.83 -6.83
CA LEU A 205 11.43 -10.65 -5.61
C LEU A 205 10.86 -9.95 -4.37
N SER A 206 11.10 -8.65 -4.23
CA SER A 206 10.58 -7.86 -3.11
C SER A 206 9.07 -7.67 -3.25
N GLU A 207 8.58 -7.32 -4.45
CA GLU A 207 7.16 -7.17 -4.74
C GLU A 207 6.38 -8.44 -4.40
N THR A 208 6.79 -9.59 -4.93
CA THR A 208 6.16 -10.89 -4.66
C THR A 208 6.19 -11.20 -3.16
N ASN A 209 7.31 -11.00 -2.47
CA ASN A 209 7.42 -11.30 -1.04
C ASN A 209 6.45 -10.47 -0.19
N TYR A 210 6.41 -9.14 -0.35
CA TYR A 210 5.50 -8.29 0.44
C TYR A 210 4.05 -8.51 0.05
N HIS A 211 3.76 -8.75 -1.22
CA HIS A 211 2.42 -9.07 -1.70
C HIS A 211 1.91 -10.39 -1.09
N SER A 212 2.71 -11.46 -1.10
CA SER A 212 2.33 -12.74 -0.46
C SER A 212 2.10 -12.59 1.05
N LYS A 213 2.94 -11.82 1.75
CA LYS A 213 2.74 -11.53 3.18
C LYS A 213 1.44 -10.76 3.41
N TYR A 214 1.15 -9.76 2.59
CA TYR A 214 -0.09 -8.98 2.65
C TYR A 214 -1.32 -9.86 2.45
N LEU A 215 -1.35 -10.69 1.41
CA LEU A 215 -2.47 -11.61 1.14
C LEU A 215 -2.68 -12.59 2.29
N GLY A 216 -1.60 -13.22 2.79
CA GLY A 216 -1.67 -14.11 3.94
C GLY A 216 -2.23 -13.42 5.18
N SER A 217 -1.75 -12.22 5.51
CA SER A 217 -2.23 -11.44 6.64
C SER A 217 -3.69 -11.00 6.48
N THR A 218 -4.11 -10.63 5.27
CA THR A 218 -5.48 -10.23 4.97
C THR A 218 -6.43 -11.41 5.10
N ASN A 219 -6.10 -12.55 4.50
CA ASN A 219 -6.92 -13.75 4.49
C ASN A 219 -7.09 -14.31 5.91
N GLU A 220 -6.02 -14.31 6.70
CA GLU A 220 -6.09 -14.68 8.12
C GLU A 220 -7.00 -13.70 8.90
N LEU A 221 -6.82 -12.39 8.69
CA LEU A 221 -7.63 -11.37 9.37
C LEU A 221 -9.13 -11.49 9.05
N LEU A 222 -9.49 -11.74 7.79
CA LEU A 222 -10.89 -11.93 7.37
C LEU A 222 -11.53 -13.15 8.03
N LYS A 223 -10.80 -14.27 8.10
CA LYS A 223 -11.24 -15.46 8.82
C LYS A 223 -11.50 -15.17 10.30
N MET A 224 -10.57 -14.47 10.96
CA MET A 224 -10.73 -14.09 12.38
C MET A 224 -11.93 -13.17 12.62
N PHE A 225 -12.24 -12.26 11.69
CA PHE A 225 -13.46 -11.45 11.78
C PHE A 225 -14.71 -12.31 11.62
N PHE A 226 -14.70 -13.29 10.71
CA PHE A 226 -15.85 -14.15 10.48
C PHE A 226 -16.16 -15.03 11.70
N GLU A 227 -15.14 -15.64 12.30
CA GLU A 227 -15.26 -16.41 13.54
C GLU A 227 -15.78 -15.54 14.71
N ALA A 228 -15.37 -14.27 14.75
CA ALA A 228 -15.85 -13.29 15.73
C ALA A 228 -17.23 -12.69 15.39
N HIS A 229 -17.88 -13.11 14.30
CA HIS A 229 -19.17 -12.59 13.81
C HIS A 229 -19.14 -11.08 13.50
N ASP A 230 -17.97 -10.55 13.19
CA ASP A 230 -17.72 -9.14 12.88
C ASP A 230 -17.80 -8.90 11.36
N TYR A 231 -18.99 -9.11 10.81
CA TYR A 231 -19.24 -9.06 9.37
C TYR A 231 -19.01 -7.68 8.75
N LYS A 232 -19.09 -6.62 9.55
CA LYS A 232 -18.88 -5.24 9.09
C LYS A 232 -17.42 -4.98 8.76
N ASP A 233 -16.50 -5.44 9.60
CA ASP A 233 -15.07 -5.29 9.31
C ASP A 233 -14.64 -6.18 8.13
N ILE A 234 -15.26 -7.34 7.92
CA ILE A 234 -15.05 -8.14 6.69
C ILE A 234 -15.33 -7.31 5.44
N GLN A 235 -16.48 -6.63 5.39
CA GLN A 235 -16.82 -5.80 4.24
C GLN A 235 -15.76 -4.72 3.99
N LYS A 236 -15.26 -4.05 5.05
CA LYS A 236 -14.20 -3.05 4.93
C LYS A 236 -12.92 -3.66 4.35
N TYR A 237 -12.38 -4.71 4.99
CA TYR A 237 -11.05 -5.22 4.67
C TYR A 237 -11.04 -6.08 3.39
N ALA A 238 -12.10 -6.84 3.10
CA ALA A 238 -12.20 -7.62 1.88
C ALA A 238 -12.34 -6.70 0.65
N SER A 239 -13.18 -5.66 0.70
CA SER A 239 -13.24 -4.69 -0.40
C SER A 239 -11.93 -3.94 -0.60
N GLN A 240 -11.19 -3.64 0.47
CA GLN A 240 -9.83 -3.06 0.34
C GLN A 240 -8.86 -4.04 -0.32
N SER A 241 -8.92 -5.33 0.06
CA SER A 241 -8.14 -6.40 -0.58
C SER A 241 -8.41 -6.47 -2.07
N LEU A 242 -9.68 -6.51 -2.48
CA LEU A 242 -10.10 -6.64 -3.87
C LEU A 242 -9.75 -5.43 -4.75
N VAL A 243 -9.52 -4.25 -4.15
CA VAL A 243 -8.98 -3.09 -4.87
C VAL A 243 -7.49 -3.23 -5.14
N LEU A 244 -6.73 -3.84 -4.24
CA LEU A 244 -5.29 -4.06 -4.39
C LEU A 244 -4.96 -5.32 -5.19
N ASP A 245 -5.78 -6.36 -5.02
CA ASP A 245 -5.70 -7.63 -5.71
C ASP A 245 -7.10 -8.18 -5.95
N SER A 246 -7.60 -7.96 -7.17
CA SER A 246 -8.92 -8.41 -7.58
C SER A 246 -9.02 -9.94 -7.70
N ALA A 247 -7.90 -10.66 -7.73
CA ALA A 247 -7.84 -12.12 -7.83
C ALA A 247 -7.79 -12.82 -6.46
N ASN A 248 -7.90 -12.08 -5.35
CA ASN A 248 -7.94 -12.70 -4.02
C ASN A 248 -9.24 -13.48 -3.79
N LYS A 249 -9.19 -14.79 -4.01
CA LYS A 249 -10.29 -15.75 -3.82
C LYS A 249 -10.84 -15.72 -2.38
N GLU A 250 -9.99 -15.73 -1.36
CA GLU A 250 -10.42 -15.74 0.04
C GLU A 250 -11.16 -14.45 0.42
N ALA A 251 -10.78 -13.31 -0.16
CA ALA A 251 -11.52 -12.06 0.04
C ALA A 251 -12.95 -12.17 -0.49
N TYR A 252 -13.17 -12.77 -1.66
CA TYR A 252 -14.53 -13.05 -2.16
C TYR A 252 -15.29 -14.01 -1.25
N LEU A 253 -14.65 -15.12 -0.83
CA LEU A 253 -15.26 -16.12 0.05
C LEU A 253 -15.84 -15.47 1.31
N TRP A 254 -15.00 -14.76 2.07
CA TRP A 254 -15.43 -14.16 3.34
C TRP A 254 -16.44 -13.04 3.13
N LEU A 255 -16.30 -12.26 2.05
CA LEU A 255 -17.24 -11.17 1.74
C LEU A 255 -18.64 -11.71 1.41
N ILE A 256 -18.73 -12.73 0.56
CA ILE A 256 -20.01 -13.37 0.17
C ILE A 256 -20.70 -13.97 1.40
N LEU A 257 -19.95 -14.72 2.22
CA LEU A 257 -20.50 -15.30 3.46
C LEU A 257 -20.95 -14.23 4.45
N ALA A 258 -20.19 -13.14 4.61
CA ALA A 258 -20.58 -12.04 5.48
C ALA A 258 -21.86 -11.34 4.99
N MET A 259 -21.99 -11.10 3.68
CA MET A 259 -23.19 -10.51 3.08
C MET A 259 -24.42 -11.40 3.26
N ASP A 260 -24.26 -12.72 3.14
CA ASP A 260 -25.32 -13.69 3.38
C ASP A 260 -25.82 -13.64 4.83
N LYS A 261 -24.90 -13.66 5.82
CA LYS A 261 -25.25 -13.55 7.24
C LYS A 261 -25.90 -12.21 7.61
N LEU A 262 -25.60 -11.15 6.86
CA LEU A 262 -26.25 -9.83 6.99
C LEU A 262 -27.59 -9.73 6.22
N GLY A 263 -28.04 -10.80 5.56
CA GLY A 263 -29.31 -10.85 4.82
C GLY A 263 -29.27 -10.13 3.46
N SER A 264 -28.08 -9.77 2.98
CA SER A 264 -27.86 -9.03 1.72
C SER A 264 -27.58 -9.97 0.55
N VAL A 265 -28.45 -10.97 0.34
CA VAL A 265 -28.24 -12.08 -0.61
C VAL A 265 -28.00 -11.62 -2.05
N GLU A 266 -28.71 -10.58 -2.50
CA GLU A 266 -28.51 -10.05 -3.86
C GLU A 266 -27.14 -9.41 -4.06
N MET A 267 -26.56 -8.80 -3.02
CA MET A 267 -25.19 -8.29 -3.07
C MET A 267 -24.20 -9.45 -3.10
N ALA A 268 -24.42 -10.50 -2.29
CA ALA A 268 -23.58 -11.70 -2.28
C ALA A 268 -23.53 -12.37 -3.66
N LYS A 269 -24.67 -12.51 -4.34
CA LYS A 269 -24.74 -13.01 -5.72
C LYS A 269 -24.05 -12.08 -6.72
N GLY A 270 -24.11 -10.78 -6.48
CA GLY A 270 -23.38 -9.78 -7.28
C GLY A 270 -21.87 -10.01 -7.21
N GLU A 271 -21.32 -10.17 -6.00
CA GLU A 271 -19.90 -10.44 -5.78
C GLU A 271 -19.47 -11.78 -6.39
N LEU A 272 -20.30 -12.83 -6.30
CA LEU A 272 -20.00 -14.12 -6.92
C LEU A 272 -19.86 -14.02 -8.46
N ARG A 273 -20.73 -13.23 -9.12
CA ARG A 273 -20.63 -12.96 -10.56
C ARG A 273 -19.40 -12.13 -10.93
N THR A 274 -18.93 -11.29 -10.02
CA THR A 274 -17.67 -10.56 -10.19
C THR A 274 -16.49 -11.53 -10.10
N ALA A 275 -16.50 -12.40 -9.09
CA ALA A 275 -15.47 -13.43 -8.91
C ALA A 275 -15.36 -14.34 -10.15
N GLU A 276 -16.48 -14.79 -10.73
CA GLU A 276 -16.51 -15.61 -11.96
C GLU A 276 -15.78 -14.96 -13.15
N LYS A 277 -15.76 -13.62 -13.23
CA LYS A 277 -15.13 -12.89 -14.33
C LYS A 277 -13.64 -12.61 -14.12
N VAL A 278 -13.18 -12.65 -12.87
CA VAL A 278 -11.86 -12.18 -12.47
C VAL A 278 -10.95 -13.34 -12.06
N LEU A 279 -11.48 -14.31 -11.33
CA LEU A 279 -10.76 -15.50 -10.92
C LEU A 279 -10.52 -16.43 -12.11
N ILE A 280 -9.42 -17.18 -12.06
CA ILE A 280 -9.22 -18.29 -12.99
C ILE A 280 -10.19 -19.43 -12.68
N ASP A 281 -10.50 -20.26 -13.67
CA ASP A 281 -11.51 -21.33 -13.55
C ASP A 281 -11.27 -22.24 -12.33
N GLU A 282 -10.03 -22.64 -12.09
CA GLU A 282 -9.66 -23.49 -10.95
C GLU A 282 -9.97 -22.81 -9.61
N GLU A 283 -9.55 -21.55 -9.42
CA GLU A 283 -9.82 -20.78 -8.20
C GLU A 283 -11.30 -20.50 -7.99
N TYR A 284 -12.05 -20.29 -9.08
CA TYR A 284 -13.50 -20.09 -9.02
C TYR A 284 -14.23 -21.38 -8.62
N GLN A 285 -13.84 -22.54 -9.15
CA GLN A 285 -14.41 -23.83 -8.72
C GLN A 285 -14.11 -24.13 -7.25
N ASP A 286 -12.90 -23.79 -6.79
CA ASP A 286 -12.52 -23.90 -5.38
C ASP A 286 -13.39 -22.99 -4.51
N LEU A 287 -13.60 -21.72 -4.91
CA LEU A 287 -14.50 -20.79 -4.22
C LEU A 287 -15.92 -21.36 -4.10
N LEU A 288 -16.49 -21.91 -5.17
CA LEU A 288 -17.82 -22.52 -5.15
C LEU A 288 -17.88 -23.73 -4.21
N THR A 289 -16.81 -24.51 -4.14
CA THR A 289 -16.72 -25.68 -3.25
C THR A 289 -16.70 -25.25 -1.79
N GLU A 290 -15.91 -24.24 -1.43
CA GLU A 290 -15.85 -23.69 -0.08
C GLU A 290 -17.17 -23.03 0.34
N LEU A 291 -17.83 -22.29 -0.56
CA LEU A 291 -19.14 -21.69 -0.29
C LEU A 291 -20.21 -22.75 0.04
N LYS A 292 -20.22 -23.88 -0.67
CA LYS A 292 -21.15 -25.00 -0.37
C LYS A 292 -20.92 -25.60 1.02
N GLN A 293 -19.66 -25.68 1.47
CA GLN A 293 -19.33 -26.19 2.81
C GLN A 293 -19.87 -25.28 3.93
N HIS A 294 -20.14 -24.02 3.61
CA HIS A 294 -20.71 -23.03 4.53
C HIS A 294 -22.23 -22.83 4.34
N ASP A 295 -22.91 -23.78 3.70
CA ASP A 295 -24.35 -23.77 3.42
C ASP A 295 -24.85 -22.55 2.61
N PHE A 296 -23.98 -21.93 1.81
CA PHE A 296 -24.37 -20.83 0.93
C PHE A 296 -25.19 -21.36 -0.27
N GLY A 297 -26.36 -20.78 -0.51
CA GLY A 297 -27.24 -21.14 -1.62
C GLY A 297 -26.72 -20.58 -2.95
N ILE A 298 -25.99 -21.40 -3.70
CA ILE A 298 -25.48 -21.11 -5.06
C ILE A 298 -26.60 -21.23 -6.09
#